data_AF-A0A820BR36-F1
#
_entry.id   AF-A0A820BR36-F1
#
_cell.length_a   1.000
_cell.length_b   1.000
_cell.length_c   1.000
_cell.angle_alpha   90.00
_cell.angle_beta   90.00
_cell.angle_gamma   90.00
#
_symmetry.space_group_name_H-M   'P 1'
#
loop_
_entity.id
_entity.type
_entity.pdbx_description
1 polymer ?
#
loop_
_entity_poly.entity_id
_entity_poly.type
_entity_poly.pdbx_seq_one_letter_code
_entity_poly.pdbx_strand_id
1 'polypeptide(L)'
;MKQSQNEIDQMIKLAQSKNHDLVRGDVNQAINSPISNLVLKVAEYYYDDGTSNELLCLAGTVDCHYKGNRYNIPIEIWLQQDHPNVPPLAYVRPTPDMYISTTSKDVQP
;
A
#
# COMPACT_ATOMS: atom_id res chain seq x y z
N MET A 1 -6.98 13.23 -7.66
CA MET A 1 -8.42 12.98 -7.52
C MET A 1 -8.60 11.89 -6.49
N LYS A 2 -9.40 12.11 -5.44
CA LYS A 2 -9.68 11.07 -4.44
C LYS A 2 -10.70 10.08 -5.02
N GLN A 3 -10.50 8.79 -4.78
CA GLN A 3 -11.38 7.73 -5.28
C GLN A 3 -12.75 7.80 -4.61
N SER A 4 -13.80 7.50 -5.36
CA SER A 4 -15.16 7.49 -4.83
C SER A 4 -15.41 6.27 -3.95
N GLN A 5 -16.34 6.38 -3.00
CA GLN A 5 -16.65 5.26 -2.10
C GLN A 5 -17.16 4.02 -2.87
N ASN A 6 -17.94 4.23 -3.94
CA ASN A 6 -18.43 3.14 -4.78
C ASN A 6 -17.29 2.37 -5.48
N GLU A 7 -16.26 3.08 -5.95
CA GLU A 7 -15.09 2.44 -6.57
C GLU A 7 -14.30 1.62 -5.54
N ILE A 8 -14.10 2.16 -4.33
CA ILE A 8 -13.44 1.45 -3.22
C ILE A 8 -14.20 0.18 -2.87
N ASP A 9 -15.51 0.26 -2.71
CA ASP A 9 -16.33 -0.90 -2.36
C ASP A 9 -16.33 -1.97 -3.46
N GLN A 10 -16.26 -1.58 -4.73
CA GLN A 10 -16.08 -2.51 -5.85
C GLN A 10 -14.72 -3.21 -5.80
N MET A 11 -13.65 -2.46 -5.56
CA MET A 11 -12.30 -3.03 -5.46
C MET A 11 -12.16 -4.00 -4.28
N ILE A 12 -12.73 -3.67 -3.12
CA ILE A 12 -12.71 -4.56 -1.94
C ILE A 12 -13.39 -5.91 -2.24
N LYS A 13 -14.50 -5.89 -2.99
CA LYS A 13 -15.18 -7.11 -3.41
C LYS A 13 -14.37 -7.94 -4.40
N LEU A 14 -13.65 -7.28 -5.32
CA LEU A 14 -12.79 -7.96 -6.30
C LEU A 14 -11.63 -8.69 -5.62
N ALA A 15 -10.99 -8.07 -4.63
CA ALA A 15 -9.85 -8.64 -3.91
C ALA A 15 -10.20 -9.72 -2.88
N GLN A 16 -11.47 -10.16 -2.79
CA GLN A 16 -11.95 -11.26 -1.93
C GLN A 16 -11.47 -11.21 -0.46
N SER A 17 -11.27 -10.02 0.09
CA SER A 17 -10.81 -9.84 1.47
C SER A 17 -11.87 -10.33 2.48
N LYS A 18 -11.47 -10.92 3.62
CA LYS A 18 -12.46 -11.49 4.56
C LYS A 18 -13.20 -10.43 5.38
N ASN A 19 -12.51 -9.37 5.79
CA ASN A 19 -13.01 -8.37 6.75
C ASN A 19 -13.34 -7.03 6.08
N HIS A 20 -14.33 -7.01 5.17
CA HIS A 20 -14.64 -5.85 4.33
C HIS A 20 -14.79 -4.52 5.08
N ASP A 21 -15.44 -4.50 6.24
CA ASP A 21 -15.67 -3.26 6.99
C ASP A 21 -14.40 -2.67 7.60
N LEU A 22 -13.53 -3.54 8.14
CA LEU A 22 -12.24 -3.12 8.71
C LEU A 22 -11.30 -2.65 7.60
N VAL A 23 -11.20 -3.43 6.52
CA VAL A 23 -10.43 -3.08 5.32
C VAL A 23 -10.86 -1.72 4.77
N ARG A 24 -12.16 -1.49 4.63
CA ARG A 24 -12.72 -0.22 4.14
C ARG A 24 -12.35 0.96 5.04
N GLY A 25 -12.41 0.77 6.36
CA GLY A 25 -12.00 1.79 7.33
C GLY A 25 -10.53 2.17 7.17
N ASP A 26 -9.65 1.17 7.13
CA ASP A 26 -8.20 1.36 7.04
C ASP A 26 -7.79 1.98 5.69
N VAL A 27 -8.38 1.50 4.58
CA VAL A 27 -8.17 2.05 3.24
C VAL A 27 -8.60 3.51 3.18
N ASN A 28 -9.78 3.84 3.70
CA ASN A 28 -10.26 5.22 3.72
C ASN A 28 -9.38 6.13 4.56
N GLN A 29 -8.88 5.64 5.70
CA GLN A 29 -7.94 6.40 6.52
C GLN A 29 -6.62 6.66 5.78
N ALA A 30 -6.08 5.64 5.10
CA ALA A 30 -4.81 5.73 4.38
C ALA A 30 -4.87 6.68 3.18
N ILE A 31 -5.93 6.61 2.37
CA ILE A 31 -6.12 7.47 1.17
C ILE A 31 -6.43 8.92 1.54
N ASN A 32 -7.13 9.14 2.66
CA ASN A 32 -7.50 10.48 3.10
C ASN A 32 -6.47 11.16 4.00
N SER A 33 -5.37 10.47 4.32
CA SER A 33 -4.30 11.00 5.16
C SER A 33 -3.67 12.25 4.53
N PRO A 34 -3.37 13.29 5.32
CA PRO A 34 -2.78 14.54 4.81
C PRO A 34 -1.28 14.41 4.46
N ILE A 35 -0.63 13.31 4.88
CA ILE A 35 0.80 13.07 4.70
C ILE A 35 1.09 12.04 3.60
N SER A 36 0.09 11.68 2.80
CA SER A 36 0.25 10.69 1.75
C SER A 36 -0.59 11.05 0.53
N ASN A 37 -0.14 10.53 -0.61
CA ASN A 37 -0.86 10.56 -1.86
C ASN A 37 -0.95 9.12 -2.36
N LEU A 38 -1.77 8.33 -1.68
CA LEU A 38 -2.00 6.92 -1.98
C LEU A 38 -3.28 6.75 -2.79
N VAL A 39 -3.23 5.81 -3.72
CA VAL A 39 -4.35 5.36 -4.54
C VAL A 39 -4.52 3.86 -4.31
N LEU A 40 -5.76 3.43 -4.12
CA LEU A 40 -6.12 2.02 -4.07
C LEU A 40 -6.15 1.43 -5.48
N LYS A 41 -5.54 0.27 -5.64
CA LYS A 41 -5.65 -0.58 -6.83
C LYS A 41 -5.93 -2.02 -6.42
N VAL A 42 -6.50 -2.79 -7.33
CA VAL A 42 -6.50 -4.25 -7.26
C VAL A 42 -5.40 -4.73 -8.20
N ALA A 43 -4.54 -5.61 -7.71
CA ALA A 43 -3.46 -6.16 -8.51
C ALA A 43 -3.14 -7.59 -8.09
N GLU A 44 -2.65 -8.39 -9.02
CA GLU A 44 -2.13 -9.72 -8.73
C GLU A 44 -0.80 -9.60 -7.97
N TYR A 45 -0.75 -10.22 -6.79
CA TYR A 45 0.43 -10.32 -5.96
C TYR A 45 0.98 -11.74 -6.04
N TYR A 46 2.28 -11.88 -6.28
CA TYR A 46 2.98 -13.16 -6.35
C TYR A 46 3.76 -13.38 -5.05
N TYR A 47 3.48 -14.49 -4.39
CA TYR A 47 4.17 -14.91 -3.17
C TYR A 47 5.45 -15.68 -3.50
N ASP A 48 6.36 -15.76 -2.54
CA ASP A 48 7.64 -16.46 -2.69
C ASP A 48 7.48 -17.98 -2.91
N ASP A 49 6.33 -18.55 -2.55
CA ASP A 49 5.98 -19.95 -2.80
C ASP A 49 5.48 -20.21 -4.24
N GLY A 50 5.41 -19.17 -5.07
CA GLY A 50 4.95 -19.22 -6.45
C GLY A 50 3.43 -19.12 -6.63
N THR A 51 2.66 -19.01 -5.55
CA THR A 51 1.23 -18.74 -5.63
C THR A 51 0.95 -17.26 -5.95
N SER A 52 -0.22 -16.97 -6.51
CA SER A 52 -0.67 -15.61 -6.73
C SER A 52 -2.10 -15.40 -6.25
N ASN A 53 -2.38 -14.19 -5.75
CA ASN A 53 -3.72 -13.76 -5.36
C ASN A 53 -3.98 -12.33 -5.84
N GLU A 54 -5.22 -12.01 -6.21
CA GLU A 54 -5.64 -10.63 -6.40
C GLU A 54 -5.82 -9.95 -5.04
N LEU A 55 -4.99 -8.94 -4.75
CA LEU A 55 -5.00 -8.21 -3.49
C LEU A 55 -5.28 -6.73 -3.71
N LEU A 56 -5.71 -6.07 -2.64
CA LEU A 56 -5.74 -4.62 -2.56
C LEU A 56 -4.31 -4.11 -2.35
N CYS A 57 -3.94 -3.07 -3.11
CA CYS A 57 -2.68 -2.38 -2.97
C CYS A 57 -2.91 -0.88 -2.87
N LEU A 58 -2.40 -0.25 -1.83
CA LEU A 58 -2.29 1.19 -1.70
C LEU A 58 -0.93 1.60 -2.26
N ALA A 59 -0.93 2.27 -3.40
CA ALA A 59 0.28 2.68 -4.10
C ALA A 59 0.34 4.20 -4.25
N GLY A 60 1.52 4.77 -4.10
CA GLY A 60 1.72 6.21 -4.25
C GLY A 60 2.91 6.67 -3.43
N THR A 61 2.81 7.85 -2.81
CA THR A 61 3.90 8.42 -2.02
C THR A 61 3.47 8.78 -0.61
N VAL A 62 4.40 8.69 0.33
CA VAL A 62 4.24 9.20 1.71
C VAL A 62 5.29 10.29 1.97
N ASP A 63 4.89 11.31 2.70
CA ASP A 63 5.78 12.40 3.10
C ASP A 63 6.72 11.96 4.22
N CYS A 64 8.03 12.07 3.96
CA CYS A 64 9.08 11.81 4.95
C CYS A 64 9.93 13.08 5.16
N HIS A 65 10.15 13.46 6.41
CA HIS A 65 11.03 14.57 6.76
C HIS A 65 12.41 14.04 7.15
N TYR A 66 13.44 14.44 6.40
CA TYR A 66 14.82 14.05 6.66
C TYR A 66 15.75 15.26 6.53
N LYS A 67 16.51 15.55 7.61
CA LYS A 67 17.48 16.66 7.68
C LYS A 67 16.90 18.00 7.21
N GLY A 68 15.71 18.35 7.69
CA GLY A 68 15.04 19.61 7.38
C GLY A 68 14.38 19.68 6.00
N ASN A 69 14.47 18.63 5.18
CA ASN A 69 13.85 18.55 3.86
C ASN A 69 12.69 17.54 3.87
N ARG A 70 11.67 17.78 3.04
CA ARG A 70 10.52 16.88 2.84
C ARG A 70 10.71 16.10 1.55
N TYR A 71 10.61 14.77 1.63
CA TYR A 71 10.74 13.85 0.51
C TYR A 71 9.44 13.07 0.33
N ASN A 72 9.05 12.86 -0.93
CA ASN A 72 7.92 12.00 -1.29
C ASN A 72 8.47 10.59 -1.53
N ILE A 73 8.33 9.71 -0.54
CA ILE A 73 8.86 8.35 -0.63
C ILE A 73 7.81 7.47 -1.31
N PRO A 74 8.11 6.89 -2.48
CA PRO A 74 7.21 5.99 -3.18
C PRO A 74 7.08 4.66 -2.43
N ILE A 75 5.85 4.25 -2.15
CA ILE A 75 5.54 3.03 -1.43
C ILE A 75 4.39 2.25 -2.07
N GLU A 76 4.35 0.96 -1.77
CA GLU A 76 3.21 0.08 -2.00
C GLU A 76 2.90 -0.69 -0.72
N ILE A 77 1.64 -0.67 -0.29
CA ILE A 77 1.14 -1.41 0.86
C ILE A 77 0.07 -2.39 0.36
N TRP A 78 0.35 -3.67 0.46
CA TRP A 78 -0.52 -4.75 0.03
C TRP A 78 -1.30 -5.29 1.23
N LEU A 79 -2.62 -5.26 1.14
CA LEU A 79 -3.51 -5.81 2.15
C LEU A 79 -3.74 -7.29 1.85
N GLN A 80 -3.28 -8.16 2.74
CA GLN A 80 -3.45 -9.60 2.60
C GLN A 80 -4.91 -10.00 2.88
N GLN A 81 -5.31 -11.18 2.40
CA GLN A 81 -6.70 -11.66 2.49
C GLN A 81 -7.26 -11.70 3.93
N ASP A 82 -6.39 -12.00 4.90
CA ASP A 82 -6.71 -12.13 6.33
C ASP A 82 -6.51 -10.83 7.14
N HIS A 83 -6.24 -9.70 6.47
CA HIS A 83 -6.18 -8.38 7.13
C HIS A 83 -7.46 -8.12 7.94
N PRO A 84 -7.38 -7.57 9.18
CA PRO A 84 -6.19 -7.07 9.87
C PRO A 84 -5.47 -8.11 10.76
N ASN A 85 -5.86 -9.38 10.73
CA ASN A 85 -5.25 -10.42 11.58
C ASN A 85 -3.80 -10.73 11.16
N VAL A 86 -3.48 -10.50 9.88
CA VAL A 86 -2.12 -10.52 9.35
C VAL A 86 -1.70 -9.11 8.95
N PRO A 87 -0.43 -8.72 9.16
CA PRO A 87 0.05 -7.40 8.79
C PRO A 87 0.08 -7.22 7.26
N PRO A 88 -0.05 -5.99 6.75
CA PRO A 88 0.13 -5.73 5.34
C PRO A 88 1.60 -5.95 4.92
N LEU A 89 1.81 -6.22 3.63
CA LEU A 89 3.15 -6.28 3.03
C LEU A 89 3.50 -4.90 2.49
N ALA A 90 4.59 -4.30 2.96
CA ALA A 90 4.97 -2.94 2.60
C ALA A 90 6.30 -2.91 1.85
N TYR A 91 6.34 -2.17 0.74
CA TYR A 91 7.50 -2.04 -0.13
C TYR A 91 7.79 -0.57 -0.41
N VAL A 92 9.07 -0.24 -0.51
CA VAL A 92 9.51 1.01 -1.14
C VAL A 92 9.65 0.75 -2.64
N ARG A 93 9.16 1.68 -3.47
CA ARG A 93 9.22 1.58 -4.94
C ARG A 93 10.13 2.67 -5.52
N PRO A 94 11.47 2.51 -5.47
CA PRO A 94 12.38 3.53 -5.97
C PRO A 94 12.09 3.86 -7.44
N THR A 95 12.11 5.14 -7.77
CA THR A 95 12.15 5.62 -9.16
C THR A 95 13.55 5.37 -9.76
N PRO A 96 13.74 5.48 -11.09
CA PRO A 96 15.04 5.20 -11.72
C PRO A 96 16.23 6.01 -11.19
N ASP A 97 15.96 7.16 -10.57
CA ASP A 97 16.93 8.07 -9.95
C ASP A 97 17.10 7.84 -8.43
N MET A 98 16.35 6.90 -7.84
CA MET A 98 16.45 6.52 -6.43
C MET A 98 17.20 5.20 -6.25
N TYR A 99 17.81 5.05 -5.09
CA TYR A 99 18.45 3.80 -4.67
C TYR A 99 17.95 3.39 -3.28
N ILE A 100 17.81 2.08 -3.07
CA ILE A 100 17.54 1.54 -1.74
C ILE A 100 18.81 1.67 -0.91
N SER A 101 18.70 2.30 0.26
CA SER A 101 19.84 2.46 1.14
C SER A 101 20.26 1.11 1.73
N THR A 102 21.49 0.69 1.44
CA THR A 102 22.08 -0.56 1.95
C THR A 102 22.36 -0.53 3.46
N THR A 103 22.29 0.65 4.07
CA THR A 103 22.47 0.80 5.52
C THR A 103 21.14 0.78 6.29
N SER A 104 20.00 0.70 5.59
CA SER A 104 18.70 0.61 6.24
C SER A 104 18.58 -0.73 6.96
N LYS A 105 18.07 -0.72 8.20
CA LYS A 105 17.75 -1.96 8.94
C LYS A 105 16.34 -2.46 8.64
N ASP A 106 15.49 -1.56 8.17
CA ASP A 106 14.04 -1.78 8.02
C ASP A 106 13.64 -2.09 6.57
N VAL A 107 14.57 -1.92 5.62
CA VAL A 107 14.33 -2.18 4.20
C VAL A 107 15.38 -3.16 3.71
N GLN A 108 14.91 -4.31 3.24
CA GLN A 108 15.76 -5.32 2.60
C GLN A 108 16.07 -4.88 1.15
N PRO A 109 17.31 -5.05 0.68
CA PRO A 109 17.72 -4.70 -0.68
C PRO A 109 17.16 -5.66 -1.75
#